data_AF-A0A2I7SF22-F1
#
_entry.id   AF-A0A2I7SF22-F1
#
_cell.length_a   1.000
_cell.length_b   1.000
_cell.length_c   1.000
_cell.angle_alpha   90.00
_cell.angle_beta   90.00
_cell.angle_gamma   90.00
#
_symmetry.space_group_name_H-M   'P 1'
#
loop_
_entity.id
_entity.type
_entity.pdbx_description
1 polymer ?
#
loop_
_entity_poly.entity_id
_entity_poly.type
_entity_poly.pdbx_seq_one_letter_code
_entity_poly.pdbx_strand_id
1 'polypeptide(L)'
;MAHRQSQKLGIQKNKLLRYQKVLDYYNEVKNPDIPTTVIWRKYIYPKFAISRTTLYEILGTPVVKQLKDIQAFEDSQISMF
;
A
#
# COMPACT_ATOMS: atom_id res chain seq x y z
N MET A 1 15.89 0.48 -23.40
CA MET A 1 15.27 1.34 -22.37
C MET A 1 14.01 0.73 -21.72
N ALA A 2 13.29 -0.19 -22.38
CA ALA A 2 12.03 -0.77 -21.86
C ALA A 2 12.17 -1.59 -20.55
N HIS A 3 13.27 -2.31 -20.34
CA HIS A 3 13.47 -3.15 -19.16
C HIS A 3 13.43 -2.37 -17.82
N ARG A 4 13.92 -1.12 -17.81
CA ARG A 4 13.89 -0.25 -16.62
C ARG A 4 12.47 0.18 -16.25
N GLN A 5 11.55 0.30 -17.20
CA GLN A 5 10.16 0.71 -16.93
C GLN A 5 9.37 -0.43 -16.26
N SER A 6 9.49 -1.65 -16.77
CA SER A 6 8.88 -2.84 -16.15
C SER A 6 9.39 -3.07 -14.72
N GLN A 7 10.70 -2.91 -14.48
CA GLN A 7 11.26 -2.99 -13.13
C GLN A 7 10.70 -1.93 -12.17
N LYS A 8 10.55 -0.68 -12.64
CA LYS A 8 9.95 0.41 -11.84
C LYS A 8 8.50 0.10 -11.46
N LEU A 9 7.71 -0.42 -12.39
CA LEU A 9 6.32 -0.83 -12.14
C LEU A 9 6.25 -1.96 -11.11
N GLY A 10 7.12 -2.97 -11.21
CA GLY A 10 7.19 -4.05 -10.22
C GLY A 10 7.54 -3.55 -8.81
N ILE A 11 8.48 -2.62 -8.69
CA ILE A 11 8.82 -1.98 -7.40
C ILE A 11 7.63 -1.21 -6.84
N GLN A 12 6.93 -0.45 -7.68
CA GLN A 12 5.75 0.32 -7.29
C GLN A 12 4.61 -0.60 -6.82
N LYS A 13 4.32 -1.67 -7.57
CA LYS A 13 3.34 -2.70 -7.21
C LYS A 13 3.66 -3.31 -5.84
N ASN A 14 4.90 -3.73 -5.64
CA ASN A 14 5.35 -4.31 -4.36
C ASN A 14 5.24 -3.34 -3.18
N LYS A 15 5.48 -2.04 -3.41
CA LYS A 15 5.27 -1.01 -2.39
C LYS A 15 3.78 -0.87 -2.04
N LEU A 16 2.92 -0.79 -3.04
CA LEU A 16 1.47 -0.67 -2.86
C LEU A 16 0.86 -1.90 -2.17
N LEU A 17 1.32 -3.11 -2.51
CA LEU A 17 0.89 -4.33 -1.83
C LEU A 17 1.25 -4.34 -0.34
N ARG A 18 2.41 -3.79 0.05
CA ARG A 18 2.75 -3.61 1.47
C ARG A 18 1.83 -2.59 2.13
N TYR A 19 1.54 -1.50 1.44
CA TYR A 19 0.65 -0.46 1.96
C TYR A 19 -0.77 -0.99 2.17
N GLN A 20 -1.27 -1.81 1.24
CA GLN A 20 -2.57 -2.48 1.35
C GLN A 20 -2.63 -3.34 2.61
N LYS A 21 -1.64 -4.21 2.86
CA LYS A 21 -1.60 -5.06 4.07
C LYS A 21 -1.65 -4.27 5.38
N VAL A 22 -0.97 -3.13 5.42
CA VAL A 22 -1.00 -2.24 6.59
C VAL A 22 -2.38 -1.59 6.74
N LEU A 23 -2.98 -1.16 5.64
CA LEU A 23 -4.28 -0.50 5.62
C LEU A 23 -5.42 -1.47 6.01
N ASP A 24 -5.37 -2.72 5.53
CA ASP A 24 -6.31 -3.77 5.89
C ASP A 24 -6.27 -4.02 7.40
N TYR A 25 -5.08 -4.25 7.95
CA TYR A 25 -4.91 -4.46 9.38
C TYR A 25 -5.26 -3.22 10.22
N TYR A 26 -4.98 -2.01 9.71
CA TYR A 26 -5.43 -0.78 10.35
C TYR A 26 -6.95 -0.72 10.43
N ASN A 27 -7.66 -1.07 9.35
CA ASN A 27 -9.12 -1.05 9.31
C ASN A 27 -9.74 -2.12 10.22
N GLU A 28 -9.13 -3.30 10.34
CA GLU A 28 -9.56 -4.35 11.28
C GLU A 28 -9.50 -3.88 12.74
N VAL A 29 -8.48 -3.11 13.09
CA VAL A 29 -8.22 -2.64 14.47
C VAL A 29 -8.84 -1.26 14.73
N LYS A 30 -9.28 -0.57 13.68
CA LYS A 30 -9.79 0.80 13.77
C LYS A 30 -11.07 0.82 14.59
N ASN A 31 -11.01 1.52 15.71
CA ASN A 31 -12.16 1.83 16.56
C ASN A 31 -12.28 3.37 16.68
N PRO A 32 -13.49 3.94 16.53
CA PRO A 32 -13.72 5.39 16.68
C PRO A 32 -13.17 5.99 17.98
N ASP A 33 -13.14 5.21 19.06
CA ASP A 33 -12.73 5.68 20.39
C ASP A 33 -11.21 5.66 20.58
N ILE A 34 -10.46 4.97 19.71
CA ILE A 34 -9.01 4.78 19.86
C ILE A 34 -8.26 5.71 18.91
N PRO A 35 -7.41 6.62 19.44
CA PRO A 35 -6.58 7.47 18.59
C PRO A 35 -5.64 6.65 17.69
N THR A 36 -5.45 7.10 16.46
CA THR A 36 -4.52 6.48 15.48
C THR A 36 -3.10 6.30 16.05
N THR A 37 -2.66 7.20 16.94
CA THR A 37 -1.34 7.09 17.61
C THR A 37 -1.24 5.87 18.52
N VAL A 38 -2.33 5.52 19.22
CA VAL A 38 -2.42 4.32 20.06
C VAL A 38 -2.50 3.08 19.19
N ILE A 39 -3.29 3.14 18.11
CA ILE A 39 -3.37 2.05 17.13
C ILE A 39 -1.98 1.74 16.55
N TRP A 40 -1.24 2.79 16.17
CA TRP A 40 0.12 2.67 15.67
C TRP A 40 1.03 1.97 16.68
N ARG A 41 1.08 2.48 17.92
CA ARG A 41 2.00 1.98 18.95
C ARG A 41 1.70 0.54 19.37
N LYS A 42 0.43 0.18 19.52
CA LYS A 42 0.02 -1.13 20.07
C LYS A 42 -0.09 -2.21 19.01
N TYR A 43 -0.51 -1.88 17.80
CA TYR A 43 -0.89 -2.88 16.81
C TYR A 43 -0.02 -2.83 15.55
N ILE A 44 0.26 -1.64 15.00
CA ILE A 44 0.94 -1.52 13.70
C ILE A 44 2.45 -1.64 13.85
N TYR A 45 3.07 -0.88 14.76
CA TYR A 45 4.51 -0.86 14.94
C TYR A 45 5.09 -2.24 15.28
N PRO A 46 4.51 -3.03 16.21
CA PRO A 46 5.04 -4.36 16.52
C PRO A 46 4.98 -5.35 15.34
N LYS A 47 4.03 -5.18 14.42
CA LYS A 47 3.80 -6.11 13.31
C LYS A 47 4.55 -5.72 12.04
N PHE A 48 4.64 -4.43 11.73
CA PHE A 48 5.18 -3.93 10.46
C PHE A 48 6.45 -3.09 10.60
N ALA A 49 6.85 -2.72 11.82
CA ALA A 49 8.04 -1.91 12.10
C ALA A 49 8.11 -0.60 11.30
N ILE A 50 6.96 0.03 11.02
CA ILE A 50 6.87 1.29 10.28
C ILE A 50 6.80 2.50 11.21
N SER A 51 7.33 3.63 10.78
CA SER A 51 7.21 4.88 11.52
C SER A 51 5.77 5.41 11.50
N ARG A 52 5.46 6.35 12.40
CA ARG A 52 4.19 7.08 12.40
C ARG A 52 3.98 7.86 11.10
N THR A 53 5.04 8.48 10.58
CA THR A 53 4.97 9.26 9.34
C THR A 53 4.58 8.38 8.16
N THR A 54 5.19 7.21 8.04
CA THR A 54 4.85 6.23 7.00
C THR A 54 3.42 5.73 7.14
N LEU A 55 2.90 5.55 8.37
CA LEU A 55 1.48 5.22 8.54
C LEU A 55 0.57 6.30 7.97
N TYR A 56 0.82 7.58 8.26
CA TYR A 56 0.02 8.68 7.71
C TYR A 56 0.13 8.78 6.19
N GLU A 57 1.33 8.56 5.63
CA GLU A 57 1.51 8.46 4.18
C GLU A 57 0.67 7.34 3.57
N ILE A 58 0.64 6.16 4.20
CA ILE A 58 -0.18 5.03 3.76
C ILE A 58 -1.67 5.39 3.78
N LEU A 59 -2.15 6.03 4.86
CA LEU A 59 -3.55 6.44 4.99
C LEU A 59 -3.96 7.51 3.97
N GLY A 60 -3.04 8.39 3.57
CA GLY A 60 -3.27 9.40 2.53
C GLY A 60 -3.07 8.88 1.10
N THR A 61 -2.46 7.71 0.91
CA THR A 61 -2.19 7.17 -0.42
C THR A 61 -3.43 6.43 -0.95
N PRO A 62 -3.92 6.71 -2.17
CA PRO A 62 -5.02 5.97 -2.77
C PRO A 62 -4.54 4.60 -3.30
N VAL A 63 -4.19 3.69 -2.39
CA VAL A 63 -3.56 2.38 -2.70
C VAL A 63 -4.43 1.55 -3.66
N VAL A 64 -5.72 1.44 -3.37
CA VAL A 64 -6.68 0.65 -4.18
C VAL A 64 -6.75 1.18 -5.62
N LYS A 65 -6.75 2.50 -5.81
CA LYS A 65 -6.80 3.10 -7.15
C LYS A 65 -5.51 2.81 -7.92
N GLN A 66 -4.35 3.04 -7.30
CA GLN A 66 -3.06 2.83 -7.96
C GLN A 66 -2.81 1.36 -8.33
N LEU A 67 -3.29 0.41 -7.51
CA LEU A 67 -3.22 -1.01 -7.84
C LEU A 67 -4.10 -1.35 -9.05
N LYS A 68 -5.30 -0.78 -9.16
CA LYS A 68 -6.18 -0.95 -10.33
C LYS A 68 -5.56 -0.38 -11.59
N ASP A 69 -4.93 0.79 -11.50
CA ASP A 69 -4.27 1.44 -12.64
C ASP A 69 -3.09 0.59 -13.15
N ILE A 70 -2.31 -0.01 -12.24
CA ILE A 70 -1.23 -0.93 -12.60
C ILE A 70 -1.78 -2.22 -13.23
N GLN A 71 -2.87 -2.78 -12.68
CA GLN A 71 -3.49 -3.98 -13.24
C GLN A 71 -4.02 -3.73 -14.65
N ALA A 72 -4.71 -2.61 -14.88
CA ALA A 72 -5.22 -2.24 -16.20
C ALA A 72 -4.08 -2.07 -17.22
N PHE A 73 -2.94 -1.52 -16.80
CA PHE A 73 -1.76 -1.42 -17.64
C PHE A 73 -1.18 -2.80 -17.99
N GLU A 74 -1.06 -3.71 -17.02
CA GLU A 74 -0.61 -5.10 -17.24
C GLU A 74 -1.56 -5.85 -18.21
N ASP A 75 -2.88 -5.73 -18.02
CA ASP A 75 -3.89 -6.37 -18.86
C ASP A 75 -3.84 -5.85 -20.30
N SER A 76 -3.64 -4.54 -20.48
CA SER A 76 -3.50 -3.93 -21.81
C SER A 76 -2.26 -4.43 -22.56
N GLN A 77 -1.17 -4.73 -21.84
CA GLN A 77 0.03 -5.28 -22.46
C GLN A 77 -0.17 -6.72 -22.91
N ILE A 78 -0.88 -7.54 -22.13
CA ILE A 78 -1.21 -8.92 -22.49
C ILE A 78 -2.12 -8.96 -23.72
N SER A 79 -3.09 -8.03 -23.82
CA SER A 79 -3.99 -7.92 -24.97
C SER A 79 -3.32 -7.54 -26.30
N MET A 80 -2.09 -7.03 -26.29
CA MET A 80 -1.35 -6.63 -27.49
C MET A 80 -0.48 -7.74 -28.08
N PHE A 81 -0.43 -8.92 -27.44
CA PHE A 81 0.26 -10.11 -27.91
C PHE A 81 -0.73 -11.20 -28.30
#